data_AF-A0A840PVP7-F1
#
_entry.id   AF-A0A840PVP7-F1
#
_cell.length_a   1.000
_cell.length_b   1.000
_cell.length_c   1.000
_cell.angle_alpha   90.00
_cell.angle_beta   90.00
_cell.angle_gamma   90.00
#
_symmetry.space_group_name_H-M   'P 1'
#
loop_
_entity.id
_entity.type
_entity.pdbx_description
1 polymer ?
#
loop_
_entity_poly.entity_id
_entity_poly.type
_entity_poly.pdbx_seq_one_letter_code
_entity_poly.pdbx_strand_id
1 'polypeptide(L)'
;MKPINLFSLLNAKEDLYETNFIQYLEQFGINPRIRTSEFYDLHAFVEELRKKSKVIHIYNGYYVGYMIKQIGKEFDLLRIGKDCVINIELKREGNVEKITKQLVQNRHYLKFLDVDVYNFTYVSSINRLYKLNENHQIEEVDFHFLIDKLIQQQIQVIENLDDLFDPSNYLVSPFNSTEAFMEDKYFLSAQQSTYKREIIHAKPTNQSKIFAIEGGPGTGKSLLTYDIAKEYIRQSKNVIIFNCGRLNGGHLKLIEEYKWPIVPISKFQKVIHKETDLSKYDLIIFDEVQRLYIHKLQSFIHLLEKSKTKCIFSYDPNQVLTTVEMRNKVPKIIETTLKPVKYELTEVVRYNKEIHSFIKKLFDLSTEVPVQQYSNVSIQYFSSIQATKSYLYFLQQAGWKVIDFTPSRFIDRSNNQSNPLAVTTADVIGQEFDYVVAVIDDSFYYKPNHKLAAKMNFKKPYYQPTKMLYQNISRARKKLHVVVVNNLIVMDKILKILNG
;
A
#
# COMPACT_ATOMS: atom_id res chain seq x y z
N MET A 1 17.38 -1.92 -14.79
CA MET A 1 18.72 -1.40 -14.42
C MET A 1 19.75 -2.47 -14.69
N LYS A 2 20.95 -2.12 -15.17
CA LYS A 2 22.06 -3.06 -15.40
C LYS A 2 23.16 -2.85 -14.37
N PRO A 3 23.89 -3.90 -13.96
CA PRO A 3 25.00 -3.75 -13.04
C PRO A 3 26.18 -3.03 -13.72
N ILE A 4 26.95 -2.27 -12.94
CA ILE A 4 28.14 -1.52 -13.37
C ILE A 4 29.37 -1.90 -12.53
N ASN A 5 30.55 -1.61 -13.07
CA ASN A 5 31.80 -1.63 -12.32
C ASN A 5 32.06 -0.26 -11.67
N LEU A 6 32.40 -0.24 -10.37
CA LEU A 6 32.56 1.02 -9.63
C LEU A 6 33.74 1.89 -10.12
N PHE A 7 34.87 1.30 -10.52
CA PHE A 7 35.97 2.06 -11.14
C PHE A 7 35.55 2.63 -12.49
N SER A 8 34.84 1.84 -13.31
CA SER A 8 34.35 2.30 -14.60
C SER A 8 33.41 3.50 -14.44
N LEU A 9 32.56 3.50 -13.41
CA LEU A 9 31.68 4.62 -13.10
C LEU A 9 32.46 5.88 -12.68
N LEU A 10 33.46 5.72 -11.80
CA LEU A 10 34.30 6.83 -11.32
C LEU A 10 35.15 7.42 -12.46
N ASN A 11 35.84 6.58 -13.23
CA ASN A 11 36.64 7.03 -14.37
C ASN A 11 35.77 7.71 -15.42
N ALA A 12 34.58 7.17 -15.72
CA ALA A 12 33.64 7.81 -16.65
C ALA A 12 33.23 9.22 -16.18
N LYS A 13 33.08 9.43 -14.86
CA LYS A 13 32.75 10.75 -14.29
C LYS A 13 33.90 11.76 -14.41
N GLU A 14 35.14 11.29 -14.39
CA GLU A 14 36.35 12.11 -14.50
C GLU A 14 36.73 12.41 -15.96
N ASP A 15 36.68 11.38 -16.82
CA ASP A 15 37.23 11.44 -18.18
C ASP A 15 36.22 11.88 -19.24
N LEU A 16 34.92 11.58 -19.06
CA LEU A 16 33.91 11.91 -20.07
C LEU A 16 33.36 13.32 -19.88
N TYR A 17 33.12 14.00 -21.02
CA TYR A 17 32.29 15.19 -21.04
C TYR A 17 30.88 14.91 -20.50
N GLU A 18 30.28 15.91 -19.85
CA GLU A 18 29.00 15.78 -19.15
C GLU A 18 27.89 15.15 -20.00
N THR A 19 27.78 15.51 -21.27
CA THR A 19 26.80 14.95 -22.21
C THR A 19 26.99 13.44 -22.43
N ASN A 20 28.24 13.00 -22.64
CA ASN A 20 28.57 11.59 -22.83
C ASN A 20 28.42 10.81 -21.52
N PHE A 21 28.75 11.44 -20.38
CA PHE A 21 28.57 10.84 -19.08
C PHE A 21 27.09 10.57 -18.76
N ILE A 22 26.19 11.51 -19.05
CA ILE A 22 24.74 11.33 -18.89
C ILE A 22 24.25 10.15 -19.73
N GLN A 23 24.62 10.11 -21.02
CA GLN A 23 24.25 8.99 -21.90
C GLN A 23 24.82 7.66 -21.41
N TYR A 24 26.04 7.67 -20.86
CA TYR A 24 26.66 6.50 -20.26
C TYR A 24 25.86 5.97 -19.07
N LEU A 25 25.43 6.84 -18.14
CA LEU A 25 24.59 6.46 -16.99
C LEU A 25 23.24 5.86 -17.42
N GLU A 26 22.62 6.43 -18.46
CA GLU A 26 21.35 5.95 -19.01
C GLU A 26 21.45 4.51 -19.54
N GLN A 27 22.60 4.08 -20.09
CA GLN A 27 22.81 2.69 -20.54
C GLN A 27 22.67 1.66 -19.40
N PHE A 28 22.95 2.08 -18.16
CA PHE A 28 22.81 1.26 -16.97
C PHE A 28 21.48 1.49 -16.25
N GLY A 29 20.70 2.49 -16.67
CA GLY A 29 19.48 2.93 -15.99
C GLY A 29 19.78 3.61 -14.64
N ILE A 30 20.94 4.26 -14.52
CA ILE A 30 21.31 5.07 -13.35
C ILE A 30 20.74 6.48 -13.52
N ASN A 31 20.24 7.08 -12.43
CA ASN A 31 19.72 8.44 -12.48
C ASN A 31 20.85 9.45 -12.85
N PRO A 32 20.71 10.23 -13.94
CA PRO A 32 21.76 11.16 -14.36
C PRO A 32 21.96 12.35 -13.41
N ARG A 33 21.05 12.55 -12.44
CA ARG A 33 21.09 13.65 -11.46
C ARG A 33 21.77 13.29 -10.14
N ILE A 34 22.66 12.29 -10.12
CA ILE A 34 23.49 11.98 -8.94
C ILE A 34 24.31 13.23 -8.57
N ARG A 35 24.35 13.54 -7.27
CA ARG A 35 25.05 14.74 -6.79
C ARG A 35 26.55 14.53 -6.81
N THR A 36 27.32 15.58 -7.08
CA THR A 36 28.79 15.53 -7.00
C THR A 36 29.29 15.06 -5.63
N SER A 37 28.56 15.38 -4.55
CA SER A 37 28.88 14.89 -3.20
C SER A 37 28.79 13.38 -3.07
N GLU A 38 27.82 12.74 -3.74
CA GLU A 38 27.64 11.29 -3.71
C GLU A 38 28.79 10.59 -4.45
N PHE A 39 29.31 11.20 -5.52
CA PHE A 39 30.53 10.71 -6.18
C PHE A 39 31.77 10.83 -5.30
N TYR A 40 31.92 11.89 -4.49
CA TYR A 40 33.03 11.98 -3.54
C TYR A 40 32.96 10.90 -2.46
N ASP A 41 31.76 10.63 -1.95
CA ASP A 41 31.55 9.56 -0.96
C ASP A 41 31.84 8.18 -1.58
N LEU A 42 31.40 7.93 -2.82
CA LEU A 42 31.71 6.72 -3.58
C LEU A 42 33.21 6.56 -3.85
N HIS A 43 33.88 7.63 -4.29
CA HIS A 43 35.32 7.60 -4.54
C HIS A 43 36.10 7.27 -3.27
N ALA A 44 35.76 7.91 -2.14
CA ALA A 44 36.38 7.61 -0.86
C ALA A 44 36.17 6.13 -0.46
N PHE A 45 34.97 5.60 -0.65
CA PHE A 45 34.67 4.18 -0.38
C PHE A 45 35.52 3.22 -1.24
N VAL A 46 35.60 3.48 -2.55
CA VAL A 46 36.35 2.63 -3.49
C VAL A 46 37.85 2.68 -3.20
N GLU A 47 38.39 3.84 -2.84
CA GLU A 47 39.80 3.95 -2.47
C GLU A 47 40.14 3.19 -1.19
N GLU A 48 39.24 3.13 -0.20
CA GLU A 48 39.44 2.29 0.99
C GLU A 48 39.43 0.81 0.64
N LEU A 49 38.51 0.35 -0.22
CA LEU A 49 38.54 -1.03 -0.72
C LEU A 49 39.85 -1.34 -1.46
N ARG A 50 40.33 -0.41 -2.30
CA ARG A 50 41.57 -0.55 -3.08
C ARG A 50 42.80 -0.67 -2.21
N LYS A 51 42.87 0.08 -1.11
CA LYS A 51 43.97 0.02 -0.14
C LYS A 51 44.05 -1.34 0.57
N LYS A 52 42.90 -2.01 0.76
CA LYS A 52 42.78 -3.25 1.54
C LYS A 52 42.72 -4.52 0.68
N SER A 53 42.34 -4.43 -0.60
CA SER A 53 42.23 -5.59 -1.49
C SER A 53 42.68 -5.30 -2.92
N LYS A 54 43.46 -6.23 -3.47
CA LYS A 54 43.86 -6.25 -4.89
C LYS A 54 42.89 -7.04 -5.76
N VAL A 55 41.82 -7.60 -5.19
CA VAL A 55 40.90 -8.48 -5.91
C VAL A 55 39.99 -7.65 -6.82
N ILE A 56 40.12 -7.79 -8.14
CA ILE A 56 39.47 -6.91 -9.11
C ILE A 56 37.95 -7.17 -9.24
N HIS A 57 37.49 -8.40 -9.03
CA HIS A 57 36.08 -8.72 -9.26
C HIS A 57 35.14 -8.13 -8.21
N ILE A 58 35.63 -7.68 -7.05
CA ILE A 58 34.82 -7.05 -6.00
C ILE A 58 34.22 -5.71 -6.43
N TYR A 59 34.73 -5.11 -7.51
CA TYR A 59 34.25 -3.84 -8.06
C TYR A 59 33.14 -4.02 -9.10
N ASN A 60 32.83 -5.26 -9.49
CA ASN A 60 31.79 -5.59 -10.48
C ASN A 60 30.44 -5.92 -9.81
N GLY A 61 29.35 -5.72 -10.55
CA GLY A 61 28.03 -6.28 -10.19
C GLY A 61 27.13 -5.35 -9.39
N TYR A 62 27.41 -4.04 -9.37
CA TYR A 62 26.65 -3.09 -8.55
C TYR A 62 25.52 -2.44 -9.33
N TYR A 63 24.35 -2.38 -8.71
CA TYR A 63 23.25 -1.51 -9.10
C TYR A 63 23.34 -0.23 -8.26
N VAL A 64 23.56 0.92 -8.92
CA VAL A 64 23.90 2.19 -8.27
C VAL A 64 22.70 3.14 -8.27
N GLY A 65 22.13 3.44 -7.11
CA GLY A 65 20.91 4.25 -7.01
C GLY A 65 19.65 3.48 -7.46
N TYR A 66 19.57 2.18 -7.14
CA TYR A 66 18.40 1.38 -7.51
C TYR A 66 17.20 1.78 -6.66
N MET A 67 16.09 2.15 -7.32
CA MET A 67 14.85 2.51 -6.66
C MET A 67 13.77 1.45 -6.91
N ILE A 68 13.21 0.87 -5.84
CA ILE A 68 12.08 -0.05 -5.96
C ILE A 68 10.86 0.75 -6.46
N LYS A 69 10.37 0.36 -7.64
CA LYS A 69 9.20 0.99 -8.28
C LYS A 69 7.99 0.97 -7.35
N GLN A 70 7.17 2.02 -7.41
CA GLN A 70 5.95 2.24 -6.61
C GLN A 70 6.15 2.48 -5.10
N ILE A 71 7.23 1.96 -4.52
CA ILE A 71 7.59 2.15 -3.10
C ILE A 71 8.44 3.41 -2.91
N GLY A 72 9.34 3.69 -3.86
CA GLY A 72 10.22 4.86 -3.82
C GLY A 72 11.43 4.71 -2.88
N LYS A 73 11.69 3.50 -2.37
CA LYS A 73 12.93 3.22 -1.62
C LYS A 73 14.09 3.07 -2.61
N GLU A 74 15.13 3.87 -2.39
CA GLU A 74 16.38 3.85 -3.14
C GLU A 74 17.53 3.21 -2.34
N PHE A 75 18.41 2.46 -2.99
CA PHE A 75 19.65 1.92 -2.43
C PHE A 75 20.85 2.50 -3.18
N ASP A 76 21.83 3.03 -2.45
CA ASP A 76 23.01 3.66 -3.04
C ASP A 76 23.83 2.64 -3.85
N LEU A 77 24.26 1.56 -3.20
CA LEU A 77 24.98 0.45 -3.84
C LEU A 77 24.35 -0.89 -3.44
N LEU A 78 23.78 -1.59 -4.42
CA LEU A 78 23.19 -2.92 -4.22
C LEU A 78 23.91 -3.95 -5.10
N ARG A 79 24.35 -5.06 -4.50
CA ARG A 79 25.02 -6.16 -5.20
C ARG A 79 24.32 -7.48 -4.90
N ILE A 80 23.75 -8.10 -5.93
CA ILE A 80 22.92 -9.30 -5.81
C ILE A 80 23.73 -10.56 -6.15
N GLY A 81 23.79 -11.49 -5.20
CA GLY A 81 24.37 -12.81 -5.36
C GLY A 81 23.33 -13.91 -5.16
N LYS A 82 23.67 -15.13 -5.60
CA LYS A 82 22.85 -16.33 -5.41
C LYS A 82 22.79 -16.76 -3.94
N ASP A 83 23.85 -16.46 -3.19
CA ASP A 83 24.06 -16.84 -1.79
C ASP A 83 23.71 -15.71 -0.83
N CYS A 84 24.01 -14.46 -1.21
CA CYS A 84 23.74 -13.29 -0.38
C CYS A 84 23.53 -12.01 -1.19
N VAL A 85 22.88 -11.04 -0.56
CA VAL A 85 22.71 -9.67 -1.02
C VAL A 85 23.54 -8.74 -0.15
N ILE A 86 24.33 -7.89 -0.79
CA ILE A 86 25.15 -6.88 -0.13
C ILE A 86 24.60 -5.51 -0.49
N ASN A 87 24.17 -4.78 0.52
CA ASN A 87 23.70 -3.41 0.42
C ASN A 87 24.64 -2.47 1.16
N ILE A 88 25.11 -1.41 0.50
CA ILE A 88 26.03 -0.42 1.07
C ILE A 88 25.43 0.97 0.83
N GLU A 89 25.11 1.65 1.92
CA GLU A 89 24.69 3.06 1.93
C GLU A 89 25.91 3.97 2.09
N LEU A 90 25.97 5.05 1.32
CA LEU A 90 27.07 6.02 1.32
C LEU A 90 26.61 7.30 2.01
N LYS A 91 27.40 7.78 2.97
CA LYS A 91 27.11 9.02 3.68
C LYS A 91 28.35 9.85 3.91
N ARG A 92 28.23 11.15 3.71
CA ARG A 92 29.23 12.09 4.21
C ARG A 92 29.31 12.08 5.74
N GLU A 93 28.17 12.25 6.41
CA GLU A 93 28.05 12.30 7.87
C GLU A 93 26.91 11.39 8.34
N GLY A 94 27.06 10.84 9.55
CA GLY A 94 26.20 9.79 10.06
C GLY A 94 25.73 10.05 11.48
N ASN A 95 24.42 10.11 11.68
CA ASN A 95 23.83 9.98 13.01
C ASN A 95 23.46 8.50 13.24
N VAL A 96 23.94 7.91 14.34
CA VAL A 96 23.75 6.49 14.68
C VAL A 96 22.27 6.08 14.58
N GLU A 97 21.34 6.84 15.16
CA GLU A 97 19.92 6.50 15.10
C GLU A 97 19.35 6.54 13.67
N LYS A 98 19.78 7.52 12.86
CA LYS A 98 19.35 7.62 11.46
C LYS A 98 19.89 6.46 10.63
N ILE A 99 21.16 6.09 10.83
CA ILE A 99 21.79 4.95 10.15
C ILE A 99 21.08 3.66 10.55
N THR A 100 20.90 3.40 11.85
CA THR A 100 20.19 2.21 12.32
C THR A 100 18.80 2.10 11.72
N LYS A 101 18.01 3.18 11.76
CA LYS A 101 16.67 3.20 11.16
C LYS A 101 16.69 2.86 9.67
N GLN A 102 17.63 3.43 8.91
CA GLN A 102 17.76 3.18 7.48
C GLN A 102 18.17 1.72 7.20
N LEU A 103 19.17 1.19 7.90
CA LEU A 103 19.62 -0.19 7.65
C LEU A 103 18.59 -1.24 8.07
N VAL A 104 17.87 -1.03 9.17
CA VAL A 104 16.74 -1.91 9.56
C VAL A 104 15.68 -1.91 8.47
N GLN A 105 15.36 -0.74 7.92
CA GLN A 105 14.40 -0.62 6.82
C GLN A 105 14.92 -1.34 5.55
N ASN A 106 16.19 -1.18 5.21
CA ASN A 106 16.82 -1.83 4.06
C ASN A 106 16.80 -3.36 4.18
N ARG A 107 17.20 -3.90 5.34
CA ARG A 107 17.16 -5.34 5.63
C ARG A 107 15.77 -5.88 5.37
N HIS A 108 14.75 -5.15 5.79
CA HIS A 108 13.37 -5.54 5.60
C HIS A 108 12.95 -5.62 4.13
N TYR A 109 13.40 -4.67 3.29
CA TYR A 109 13.09 -4.70 1.86
C TYR A 109 13.78 -5.87 1.13
N LEU A 110 15.01 -6.18 1.53
CA LEU A 110 15.86 -7.17 0.88
C LEU A 110 15.57 -8.61 1.34
N LYS A 111 14.99 -8.80 2.54
CA LYS A 111 14.66 -10.12 3.08
C LYS A 111 13.67 -10.92 2.21
N PHE A 112 12.92 -10.25 1.34
CA PHE A 112 12.03 -10.91 0.37
C PHE A 112 12.76 -11.75 -0.68
N LEU A 113 14.07 -11.57 -0.85
CA LEU A 113 14.88 -12.33 -1.79
C LEU A 113 15.26 -13.73 -1.29
N ASP A 114 14.88 -14.09 -0.06
CA ASP A 114 15.10 -15.39 0.58
C ASP A 114 16.57 -15.87 0.56
N VAL A 115 17.49 -14.91 0.70
CA VAL A 115 18.94 -15.11 0.80
C VAL A 115 19.50 -14.25 1.94
N ASP A 116 20.73 -14.54 2.36
CA ASP A 116 21.40 -13.76 3.41
C ASP A 116 21.54 -12.30 2.99
N VAL A 117 21.25 -11.36 3.89
CA VAL A 117 21.35 -9.92 3.60
C VAL A 117 22.34 -9.24 4.54
N TYR A 118 23.40 -8.68 3.95
CA TYR A 118 24.38 -7.86 4.64
C TYR A 118 24.16 -6.38 4.33
N ASN A 119 23.83 -5.60 5.35
CA ASN A 119 23.54 -4.17 5.24
C ASN A 119 24.66 -3.36 5.90
N PHE A 120 25.25 -2.46 5.12
CA PHE A 120 26.35 -1.61 5.54
C PHE A 120 26.04 -0.13 5.35
N THR A 121 26.71 0.72 6.13
CA THR A 121 26.81 2.15 5.85
C THR A 121 28.26 2.58 5.96
N TYR A 122 28.77 3.22 4.92
CA TYR A 122 30.07 3.88 4.93
C TYR A 122 29.90 5.36 5.22
N VAL A 123 30.63 5.88 6.22
CA VAL A 123 30.64 7.30 6.59
C VAL A 123 31.99 7.91 6.21
N SER A 124 32.02 8.69 5.13
CA SER A 124 33.26 9.17 4.50
C SER A 124 34.03 10.20 5.35
N SER A 125 33.34 11.07 6.09
CA SER A 125 33.98 12.12 6.93
C SER A 125 34.86 11.55 8.05
N ILE A 126 34.51 10.38 8.57
CA ILE A 126 35.23 9.71 9.66
C ILE A 126 35.91 8.42 9.21
N ASN A 127 35.79 8.07 7.93
CA ASN A 127 36.29 6.84 7.32
C ASN A 127 35.92 5.57 8.12
N ARG A 128 34.63 5.38 8.40
CA ARG A 128 34.14 4.22 9.17
C ARG A 128 33.08 3.45 8.42
N LEU A 129 33.08 2.14 8.64
CA LEU A 129 32.11 1.21 8.09
C LEU A 129 31.27 0.64 9.23
N TYR A 130 29.95 0.74 9.10
CA TYR A 130 28.99 0.18 10.03
C TYR A 130 28.23 -0.95 9.37
N LYS A 131 27.87 -1.97 10.15
CA LYS A 131 27.03 -3.09 9.74
C LYS A 131 25.84 -3.22 10.66
N LEU A 132 24.69 -3.60 10.11
CA LEU A 132 23.54 -4.01 10.91
C LEU A 132 23.70 -5.46 11.41
N ASN A 133 23.60 -5.67 12.71
CA ASN A 133 23.62 -7.00 13.32
C ASN A 133 22.20 -7.59 13.48
N GLU A 134 22.13 -8.83 13.98
CA GLU A 134 20.85 -9.54 14.17
C GLU A 134 19.92 -8.90 15.20
N ASN A 135 20.47 -8.12 16.15
CA ASN A 135 19.70 -7.43 17.18
C ASN A 135 19.18 -6.06 16.72
N HIS A 136 19.22 -5.77 15.41
CA HIS A 136 18.83 -4.48 14.82
C HIS A 136 19.63 -3.29 15.36
N GLN A 137 20.88 -3.54 15.76
CA GLN A 137 21.83 -2.51 16.18
C GLN A 137 22.95 -2.40 15.14
N ILE A 138 23.54 -1.21 15.03
CA ILE A 138 24.72 -1.03 14.20
C ILE A 138 25.98 -1.27 15.02
N GLU A 139 26.94 -1.94 14.41
CA GLU A 139 28.27 -2.16 14.94
C GLU A 139 29.30 -1.64 13.94
N GLU A 140 30.38 -1.06 14.43
CA GLU A 140 31.52 -0.68 13.59
C GLU A 140 32.28 -1.94 13.20
N VAL A 141 32.59 -2.10 11.90
CA VAL A 141 33.27 -3.28 11.36
C VAL A 141 34.47 -2.84 10.53
N ASP A 142 35.47 -3.71 10.47
CA ASP A 142 36.62 -3.51 9.61
C ASP A 142 36.27 -3.80 8.13
N PHE A 143 36.88 -3.06 7.20
CA PHE A 143 36.68 -3.26 5.76
C PHE A 143 37.02 -4.66 5.26
N HIS A 144 37.96 -5.38 5.90
CA HIS A 144 38.27 -6.77 5.56
C HIS A 144 37.03 -7.66 5.67
N PHE A 145 36.14 -7.42 6.64
CA PHE A 145 34.90 -8.18 6.76
C PHE A 145 34.00 -8.01 5.52
N LEU A 146 33.85 -6.77 5.04
CA LEU A 146 33.08 -6.49 3.82
C LEU A 146 33.77 -7.12 2.60
N ILE A 147 35.09 -6.96 2.49
CA ILE A 147 35.87 -7.53 1.38
C ILE A 147 35.72 -9.05 1.31
N ASP A 148 35.80 -9.74 2.44
CA ASP A 148 35.61 -11.20 2.50
C ASP A 148 34.24 -11.60 1.97
N LYS A 149 33.18 -10.87 2.36
CA LYS A 149 31.83 -11.08 1.83
C LYS A 149 31.73 -10.80 0.33
N LEU A 150 32.37 -9.74 -0.15
CA LEU A 150 32.39 -9.40 -1.58
C LEU A 150 33.14 -10.44 -2.42
N ILE A 151 34.19 -11.08 -1.89
CA ILE A 151 34.97 -12.12 -2.56
C ILE A 151 34.19 -13.45 -2.58
N GLN A 152 33.52 -13.79 -1.49
CA GLN A 152 32.77 -15.06 -1.37
C GLN A 152 31.46 -15.07 -2.16
N GLN A 153 30.87 -13.89 -2.38
CA GLN A 153 29.58 -13.75 -3.05
C GLN A 153 29.61 -14.25 -4.50
N GLN A 154 28.63 -15.08 -4.85
CA GLN A 154 28.43 -15.57 -6.22
C GLN A 154 27.44 -14.66 -6.96
N ILE A 155 27.96 -13.74 -7.78
CA ILE A 155 27.13 -12.76 -8.51
C ILE A 155 26.04 -13.47 -9.34
N GLN A 156 24.80 -13.02 -9.18
CA GLN A 156 23.67 -13.50 -9.97
C GLN A 156 23.51 -12.65 -11.24
N VAL A 157 23.33 -13.32 -12.38
CA VAL A 157 22.95 -12.64 -13.63
C VAL A 157 21.44 -12.42 -13.61
N ILE A 158 21.02 -11.17 -13.72
CA ILE A 158 19.61 -10.76 -13.64
C ILE A 158 19.30 -9.91 -14.87
N GLU A 159 18.33 -10.35 -15.68
CA GLU A 159 17.91 -9.62 -16.88
C GLU A 159 17.20 -8.31 -16.52
N ASN A 160 16.24 -8.40 -15.60
CA ASN A 160 15.51 -7.26 -15.09
C ASN A 160 15.45 -7.30 -13.55
N LEU A 161 16.16 -6.35 -12.92
CA LEU A 161 16.19 -6.24 -11.47
C LEU A 161 14.80 -6.04 -10.84
N ASP A 162 13.88 -5.37 -11.56
CA ASP A 162 12.53 -5.12 -11.04
C ASP A 162 11.71 -6.40 -10.83
N ASP A 163 12.07 -7.50 -11.50
CA ASP A 163 11.37 -8.78 -11.36
C ASP A 163 11.67 -9.43 -9.99
N LEU A 164 12.80 -9.08 -9.36
CA LEU A 164 13.12 -9.51 -8.00
C LEU A 164 12.33 -8.75 -6.94
N PHE A 165 11.82 -7.56 -7.28
CA PHE A 165 11.16 -6.64 -6.35
C PHE A 165 9.71 -6.38 -6.80
N ASP A 166 8.87 -7.43 -6.85
CA ASP A 166 7.43 -7.26 -7.13
C ASP A 166 6.79 -6.36 -6.05
N PRO A 167 6.28 -5.16 -6.41
CA PRO A 167 5.68 -4.24 -5.45
C PRO A 167 4.61 -4.89 -4.58
N SER A 168 3.85 -5.84 -5.12
CA SER A 168 2.79 -6.54 -4.39
C SER A 168 3.28 -7.31 -3.16
N ASN A 169 4.55 -7.74 -3.14
CA ASN A 169 5.17 -8.37 -1.97
C ASN A 169 5.25 -7.40 -0.77
N TYR A 170 5.33 -6.10 -1.06
CA TYR A 170 5.45 -5.03 -0.08
C TYR A 170 4.10 -4.36 0.25
N LEU A 171 3.07 -4.60 -0.58
CA LEU A 171 1.72 -4.05 -0.40
C LEU A 171 0.90 -4.87 0.60
N VAL A 172 1.43 -5.00 1.81
CA VAL A 172 0.79 -5.69 2.92
C VAL A 172 -0.37 -4.86 3.46
N SER A 173 -1.52 -5.52 3.63
CA SER A 173 -2.73 -4.96 4.21
C SER A 173 -3.07 -5.73 5.49
N PRO A 174 -3.49 -5.05 6.58
CA PRO A 174 -3.87 -5.72 7.83
C PRO A 174 -4.98 -6.77 7.64
N PHE A 175 -5.77 -6.67 6.56
CA PHE A 175 -6.92 -7.54 6.32
C PHE A 175 -6.73 -8.61 5.24
N ASN A 176 -5.75 -8.45 4.34
CA ASN A 176 -5.46 -9.42 3.28
C ASN A 176 -4.23 -10.27 3.58
N SER A 177 -3.30 -9.75 4.38
CA SER A 177 -2.04 -10.40 4.73
C SER A 177 -1.79 -10.15 6.21
N THR A 178 -2.72 -10.60 7.04
CA THR A 178 -2.78 -10.29 8.48
C THR A 178 -1.53 -10.77 9.21
N GLU A 179 -1.01 -11.93 8.88
CA GLU A 179 0.20 -12.52 9.45
C GLU A 179 1.42 -11.66 9.10
N ALA A 180 1.58 -11.31 7.82
CA ALA A 180 2.63 -10.41 7.36
C ALA A 180 2.54 -9.04 8.06
N PHE A 181 1.32 -8.50 8.23
CA PHE A 181 1.12 -7.28 9.01
C PHE A 181 1.53 -7.46 10.47
N MET A 182 1.21 -8.59 11.11
CA MET A 182 1.59 -8.86 12.50
C MET A 182 3.09 -9.06 12.68
N GLU A 183 3.79 -9.60 11.68
CA GLU A 183 5.25 -9.77 11.63
C GLU A 183 6.00 -8.52 11.14
N ASP A 184 5.31 -7.37 11.05
CA ASP A 184 5.85 -6.10 10.55
C ASP A 184 6.37 -6.15 9.11
N LYS A 185 5.98 -7.13 8.28
CA LYS A 185 6.36 -7.29 6.86
C LYS A 185 5.80 -6.22 5.90
N TYR A 186 5.47 -5.03 6.41
CA TYR A 186 4.92 -3.91 5.66
C TYR A 186 5.77 -2.65 5.85
N PHE A 187 5.47 -1.63 5.03
CA PHE A 187 6.11 -0.33 5.12
C PHE A 187 5.08 0.78 5.12
N LEU A 188 5.41 1.85 5.83
CA LEU A 188 4.72 3.12 5.74
C LEU A 188 5.49 4.04 4.80
N SER A 189 4.78 4.80 3.96
CA SER A 189 5.39 5.89 3.19
C SER A 189 5.99 6.95 4.10
N ALA A 190 6.82 7.85 3.55
CA ALA A 190 7.37 8.98 4.30
C ALA A 190 6.25 9.86 4.91
N GLN A 191 5.18 10.08 4.16
CA GLN A 191 3.99 10.79 4.61
C GLN A 191 3.31 10.05 5.78
N GLN A 192 3.02 8.76 5.62
CA GLN A 192 2.39 7.93 6.65
C GLN A 192 3.23 7.87 7.93
N SER A 193 4.54 7.70 7.81
CA SER A 193 5.48 7.68 8.94
C SER A 193 5.49 9.01 9.70
N THR A 194 5.42 10.12 8.97
CA THR A 194 5.33 11.47 9.55
C THR A 194 4.02 11.62 10.33
N TYR A 195 2.89 11.25 9.73
CA TYR A 195 1.57 11.34 10.36
C TYR A 195 1.45 10.44 11.60
N LYS A 196 1.95 9.20 11.53
CA LYS A 196 2.06 8.29 12.68
C LYS A 196 2.76 8.97 13.84
N ARG A 197 3.95 9.53 13.59
CA ARG A 197 4.79 10.17 14.61
C ARG A 197 4.06 11.35 15.26
N GLU A 198 3.44 12.22 14.47
CA GLU A 198 2.70 13.36 14.99
C GLU A 198 1.51 12.95 15.87
N ILE A 199 0.73 11.94 15.45
CA ILE A 199 -0.42 11.42 16.21
C ILE A 199 0.04 10.79 17.54
N ILE A 200 1.08 9.95 17.50
CA ILE A 200 1.62 9.27 18.69
C ILE A 200 2.17 10.29 19.69
N HIS A 201 2.99 11.23 19.23
CA HIS A 201 3.69 12.20 20.09
C HIS A 201 2.90 13.48 20.34
N ALA A 202 1.65 13.57 19.89
CA ALA A 202 0.79 14.69 20.21
C ALA A 202 0.72 14.91 21.74
N LYS A 203 1.14 16.10 22.19
CA LYS A 203 1.21 16.48 23.61
C LYS A 203 -0.11 16.26 24.35
N PRO A 204 -0.14 15.88 25.63
CA PRO A 204 -1.39 15.81 26.39
C PRO A 204 -2.09 17.18 26.47
N THR A 205 -3.42 17.18 26.50
CA THR A 205 -4.26 18.38 26.68
C THR A 205 -5.38 18.10 27.68
N ASN A 206 -6.00 19.16 28.21
CA ASN A 206 -7.15 19.04 29.12
C ASN A 206 -8.45 18.56 28.44
N GLN A 207 -8.45 18.48 27.11
CA GLN A 207 -9.55 17.99 26.29
C GLN A 207 -9.08 16.81 25.43
N SER A 208 -10.02 15.99 24.98
CA SER A 208 -9.79 14.92 24.00
C SER A 208 -9.11 15.44 22.73
N LYS A 209 -8.16 14.68 22.21
CA LYS A 209 -7.47 15.00 20.95
C LYS A 209 -8.05 14.20 19.82
N ILE A 210 -8.55 14.90 18.81
CA ILE A 210 -9.24 14.28 17.69
C ILE A 210 -8.39 14.40 16.44
N PHE A 211 -8.18 13.27 15.77
CA PHE A 211 -7.44 13.16 14.52
C PHE A 211 -8.35 12.58 13.43
N ALA A 212 -8.18 13.05 12.20
CA ALA A 212 -8.85 12.51 11.02
C ALA A 212 -7.81 12.02 10.03
N ILE A 213 -7.91 10.74 9.63
CA ILE A 213 -7.10 10.16 8.55
C ILE A 213 -8.03 9.98 7.36
N GLU A 214 -7.87 10.83 6.36
CA GLU A 214 -8.61 10.77 5.10
C GLU A 214 -7.75 10.12 4.03
N GLY A 215 -8.32 9.21 3.24
CA GLY A 215 -7.59 8.62 2.11
C GLY A 215 -8.47 7.78 1.21
N GLY A 216 -8.19 7.82 -0.10
CA GLY A 216 -8.87 7.02 -1.10
C GLY A 216 -8.57 5.51 -1.05
N PRO A 217 -9.14 4.70 -1.96
CA PRO A 217 -8.72 3.31 -2.13
C PRO A 217 -7.22 3.21 -2.44
N GLY A 218 -6.52 2.21 -1.89
CA GLY A 218 -5.11 1.96 -2.18
C GLY A 218 -4.10 2.94 -1.58
N THR A 219 -4.51 3.96 -0.81
CA THR A 219 -3.60 4.93 -0.17
C THR A 219 -2.97 4.43 1.14
N GLY A 220 -3.32 3.21 1.57
CA GLY A 220 -2.82 2.63 2.82
C GLY A 220 -3.44 3.21 4.09
N LYS A 221 -4.61 3.86 4.00
CA LYS A 221 -5.36 4.39 5.16
C LYS A 221 -5.50 3.38 6.31
N SER A 222 -6.04 2.19 6.03
CA SER A 222 -6.21 1.15 7.06
C SER A 222 -4.87 0.61 7.55
N LEU A 223 -3.82 0.60 6.72
CA LEU A 223 -2.48 0.22 7.15
C LEU A 223 -1.95 1.20 8.21
N LEU A 224 -2.01 2.50 7.95
CA LEU A 224 -1.59 3.54 8.90
C LEU A 224 -2.43 3.50 10.19
N THR A 225 -3.76 3.41 10.07
CA THR A 225 -4.65 3.38 11.25
C THR A 225 -4.36 2.19 12.16
N TYR A 226 -4.19 1.00 11.58
CA TYR A 226 -3.93 -0.21 12.36
C TYR A 226 -2.47 -0.28 12.85
N ASP A 227 -1.49 0.25 12.11
CA ASP A 227 -0.12 0.38 12.61
C ASP A 227 -0.05 1.29 13.86
N ILE A 228 -0.77 2.42 13.86
CA ILE A 228 -0.87 3.28 15.06
C ILE A 228 -1.49 2.50 16.22
N ALA A 229 -2.57 1.75 15.98
CA ALA A 229 -3.18 0.90 17.01
C ALA A 229 -2.19 -0.15 17.54
N LYS A 230 -1.45 -0.81 16.64
CA LYS A 230 -0.44 -1.83 16.96
C LYS A 230 0.64 -1.27 17.87
N GLU A 231 1.09 -0.04 17.62
CA GLU A 231 2.08 0.65 18.46
C GLU A 231 1.56 0.92 19.87
N TYR A 232 0.30 1.37 20.02
CA TYR A 232 -0.31 1.54 21.34
C TYR A 232 -0.46 0.20 22.07
N ILE A 233 -0.91 -0.85 21.38
CA ILE A 233 -1.06 -2.20 21.94
C ILE A 233 0.30 -2.73 22.43
N ARG A 234 1.38 -2.54 21.65
CA ARG A 234 2.75 -2.92 22.04
C ARG A 234 3.22 -2.22 23.30
N GLN A 235 2.79 -0.97 23.50
CA GLN A 235 3.07 -0.18 24.70
C GLN A 235 2.14 -0.55 25.86
N SER A 236 1.36 -1.63 25.76
CA SER A 236 0.37 -2.07 26.76
C SER A 236 -0.70 -1.02 27.08
N LYS A 237 -1.03 -0.16 26.10
CA LYS A 237 -2.08 0.86 26.22
C LYS A 237 -3.46 0.29 25.89
N ASN A 238 -4.49 0.85 26.52
CA ASN A 238 -5.87 0.46 26.32
C ASN A 238 -6.43 1.06 25.01
N VAL A 239 -6.48 0.24 23.97
CA VAL A 239 -7.02 0.61 22.66
C VAL A 239 -8.40 -0.01 22.46
N ILE A 240 -9.30 0.70 21.77
CA ILE A 240 -10.51 0.12 21.19
C ILE A 240 -10.72 0.60 19.76
N ILE A 241 -11.07 -0.32 18.87
CA ILE A 241 -11.30 -0.04 17.45
C ILE A 241 -12.73 -0.38 17.09
N PHE A 242 -13.52 0.61 16.70
CA PHE A 242 -14.85 0.43 16.12
C PHE A 242 -14.75 0.37 14.60
N ASN A 243 -14.98 -0.80 14.02
CA ASN A 243 -15.12 -0.91 12.57
C ASN A 243 -16.56 -0.55 12.16
N CYS A 244 -16.73 0.52 11.39
CA CYS A 244 -18.03 0.98 10.91
C CYS A 244 -18.50 0.24 9.65
N GLY A 245 -17.63 -0.52 9.00
CA GLY A 245 -17.97 -1.47 7.94
C GLY A 245 -18.42 -2.83 8.48
N ARG A 246 -18.59 -3.79 7.56
CA ARG A 246 -18.68 -5.21 7.94
C ARG A 246 -17.29 -5.72 8.34
N LEU A 247 -17.23 -6.56 9.36
CA LEU A 247 -16.01 -7.30 9.66
C LEU A 247 -15.78 -8.32 8.53
N ASN A 248 -14.51 -8.46 8.15
CA ASN A 248 -14.08 -9.42 7.13
C ASN A 248 -13.12 -10.44 7.77
N GLY A 249 -12.66 -11.43 6.99
CA GLY A 249 -11.81 -12.52 7.51
C GLY A 249 -10.55 -12.03 8.24
N GLY A 250 -9.88 -10.98 7.72
CA GLY A 250 -8.72 -10.41 8.38
C GLY A 250 -9.02 -9.73 9.72
N HIS A 251 -10.18 -9.07 9.85
CA HIS A 251 -10.62 -8.57 11.16
C HIS A 251 -10.88 -9.71 12.14
N LEU A 252 -11.55 -10.78 11.71
CA LEU A 252 -11.82 -11.95 12.55
C LEU A 252 -10.52 -12.58 13.01
N LYS A 253 -9.55 -12.75 12.10
CA LYS A 253 -8.21 -13.23 12.43
C LYS A 253 -7.50 -12.36 13.46
N LEU A 254 -7.52 -11.03 13.31
CA LEU A 254 -6.97 -10.09 14.30
C LEU A 254 -7.64 -10.25 15.68
N ILE A 255 -8.96 -10.43 15.72
CA ILE A 255 -9.73 -10.60 16.97
C ILE A 255 -9.45 -11.97 17.62
N GLU A 256 -9.53 -13.04 16.85
CA GLU A 256 -9.57 -14.42 17.35
C GLU A 256 -8.17 -14.95 17.65
N GLU A 257 -7.22 -14.75 16.74
CA GLU A 257 -5.83 -15.25 16.88
C GLU A 257 -4.96 -14.26 17.65
N TYR A 258 -5.04 -12.96 17.31
CA TYR A 258 -4.15 -11.92 17.88
C TYR A 258 -4.78 -11.08 18.99
N LYS A 259 -6.03 -11.37 19.39
CA LYS A 259 -6.76 -10.72 20.49
C LYS A 259 -6.88 -9.20 20.37
N TRP A 260 -6.95 -8.68 19.14
CA TRP A 260 -7.13 -7.24 18.92
C TRP A 260 -8.50 -6.75 19.43
N PRO A 261 -8.56 -5.55 20.03
CA PRO A 261 -9.78 -4.98 20.60
C PRO A 261 -10.67 -4.33 19.52
N ILE A 262 -11.06 -5.11 18.50
CA ILE A 262 -11.91 -4.67 17.39
C ILE A 262 -13.37 -5.03 17.67
N VAL A 263 -14.24 -4.04 17.54
CA VAL A 263 -15.67 -4.15 17.81
C VAL A 263 -16.45 -3.73 16.56
N PRO A 264 -17.40 -4.55 16.07
CA PRO A 264 -18.28 -4.12 14.99
C PRO A 264 -19.20 -3.01 15.50
N ILE A 265 -19.48 -2.00 14.67
CA ILE A 265 -20.27 -0.84 15.08
C ILE A 265 -21.69 -1.19 15.56
N SER A 266 -22.23 -2.34 15.16
CA SER A 266 -23.49 -2.88 15.67
C SER A 266 -23.48 -3.08 17.20
N LYS A 267 -22.32 -3.39 17.80
CA LYS A 267 -22.13 -3.57 19.24
C LYS A 267 -21.73 -2.28 19.98
N PHE A 268 -21.64 -1.14 19.30
CA PHE A 268 -21.23 0.15 19.89
C PHE A 268 -21.95 0.46 21.21
N GLN A 269 -23.29 0.40 21.21
CA GLN A 269 -24.07 0.66 22.42
C GLN A 269 -23.70 -0.33 23.52
N LYS A 270 -23.62 -1.64 23.24
CA LYS A 270 -23.27 -2.63 24.29
C LYS A 270 -21.94 -2.31 24.99
N VAL A 271 -20.96 -1.77 24.26
CA VAL A 271 -19.64 -1.43 24.80
C VAL A 271 -19.60 -0.05 25.47
N ILE A 272 -20.33 0.94 24.95
CA ILE A 272 -20.21 2.34 25.36
C ILE A 272 -21.39 2.82 26.23
N HIS A 273 -22.57 2.19 26.18
CA HIS A 273 -23.81 2.68 26.83
C HIS A 273 -23.73 2.79 28.36
N LYS A 274 -22.85 2.02 29.01
CA LYS A 274 -22.65 2.07 30.47
C LYS A 274 -21.54 3.02 30.89
N GLU A 275 -20.81 3.58 29.92
CA GLU A 275 -19.67 4.43 30.19
C GLU A 275 -20.14 5.87 30.39
N THR A 276 -19.76 6.45 31.53
CA THR A 276 -19.97 7.87 31.81
C THR A 276 -18.80 8.74 31.33
N ASP A 277 -17.65 8.11 31.06
CA ASP A 277 -16.40 8.72 30.58
C ASP A 277 -15.58 7.67 29.80
N LEU A 278 -14.86 8.10 28.78
CA LEU A 278 -13.99 7.30 27.90
C LEU A 278 -12.52 7.24 28.37
N SER A 279 -12.17 7.89 29.48
CA SER A 279 -10.78 8.00 29.97
C SER A 279 -10.07 6.67 30.27
N LYS A 280 -10.79 5.54 30.34
CA LYS A 280 -10.17 4.21 30.46
C LYS A 280 -9.40 3.77 29.20
N TYR A 281 -9.70 4.38 28.06
CA TYR A 281 -9.02 4.13 26.80
C TYR A 281 -7.97 5.20 26.54
N ASP A 282 -6.76 4.76 26.22
CA ASP A 282 -5.68 5.64 25.74
C ASP A 282 -5.92 6.07 24.29
N LEU A 283 -6.58 5.21 23.51
CA LEU A 283 -6.87 5.44 22.10
C LEU A 283 -8.19 4.79 21.67
N ILE A 284 -9.07 5.58 21.07
CA ILE A 284 -10.29 5.12 20.41
C ILE A 284 -10.17 5.34 18.91
N ILE A 285 -10.47 4.32 18.12
CA ILE A 285 -10.41 4.40 16.65
C ILE A 285 -11.77 4.09 16.08
N PHE A 286 -12.23 4.88 15.11
CA PHE A 286 -13.33 4.54 14.22
C PHE A 286 -12.80 4.38 12.81
N ASP A 287 -12.78 3.15 12.31
CA ASP A 287 -12.42 2.88 10.91
C ASP A 287 -13.68 2.86 10.03
N GLU A 288 -13.50 3.26 8.76
CA GLU A 288 -14.56 3.39 7.76
C GLU A 288 -15.74 4.28 8.22
N VAL A 289 -15.45 5.38 8.94
CA VAL A 289 -16.46 6.18 9.65
C VAL A 289 -17.50 6.84 8.74
N GLN A 290 -17.26 6.93 7.42
CA GLN A 290 -18.29 7.36 6.47
C GLN A 290 -19.55 6.47 6.50
N ARG A 291 -19.47 5.27 7.10
CA ARG A 291 -20.59 4.33 7.31
C ARG A 291 -21.20 4.37 8.72
N LEU A 292 -20.72 5.24 9.60
CA LEU A 292 -21.25 5.35 10.97
C LEU A 292 -22.68 5.91 10.97
N TYR A 293 -23.52 5.41 11.88
CA TYR A 293 -24.87 5.92 12.07
C TYR A 293 -24.84 7.24 12.85
N ILE A 294 -25.58 8.27 12.38
CA ILE A 294 -25.59 9.61 13.00
C ILE A 294 -25.88 9.57 14.50
N HIS A 295 -26.90 8.82 14.94
CA HIS A 295 -27.26 8.75 16.36
C HIS A 295 -26.10 8.23 17.22
N LYS A 296 -25.30 7.26 16.72
CA LYS A 296 -24.12 6.74 17.43
C LYS A 296 -23.01 7.77 17.49
N LEU A 297 -22.80 8.51 16.39
CA LEU A 297 -21.85 9.62 16.35
C LEU A 297 -22.23 10.69 17.38
N GLN A 298 -23.49 11.10 17.44
CA GLN A 298 -23.97 12.09 18.40
C GLN A 298 -23.77 11.63 19.85
N SER A 299 -24.13 10.38 20.17
CA SER A 299 -23.86 9.80 21.49
C SER A 299 -22.36 9.81 21.83
N PHE A 300 -21.50 9.52 20.85
CA PHE A 300 -20.06 9.52 21.06
C PHE A 300 -19.48 10.92 21.26
N ILE A 301 -19.93 11.92 20.50
CA ILE A 301 -19.50 13.32 20.64
C ILE A 301 -19.77 13.82 22.06
N HIS A 302 -20.95 13.52 22.61
CA HIS A 302 -21.30 13.93 23.98
C HIS A 302 -20.40 13.30 25.05
N LEU A 303 -19.88 12.09 24.80
CA LEU A 303 -18.94 11.43 25.71
C LEU A 303 -17.54 12.06 25.59
N LEU A 304 -17.07 12.35 24.38
CA LEU A 304 -15.76 12.98 24.15
C LEU A 304 -15.62 14.34 24.85
N GLU A 305 -16.69 15.13 24.93
CA GLU A 305 -16.71 16.42 25.64
C GLU A 305 -16.37 16.29 27.13
N LYS A 306 -16.61 15.12 27.73
CA LYS A 306 -16.38 14.83 29.15
C LYS A 306 -15.08 14.05 29.41
N SER A 307 -14.33 13.72 28.37
CA SER A 307 -13.21 12.79 28.42
C SER A 307 -11.89 13.42 27.99
N LYS A 308 -10.78 12.78 28.38
CA LYS A 308 -9.42 13.14 27.96
C LYS A 308 -8.78 12.00 27.18
N THR A 309 -9.35 11.67 26.02
CA THR A 309 -8.94 10.51 25.22
C THR A 309 -8.46 10.94 23.84
N LYS A 310 -7.49 10.20 23.27
CA LYS A 310 -7.14 10.35 21.86
C LYS A 310 -8.13 9.59 20.99
N CYS A 311 -8.64 10.22 19.94
CA CYS A 311 -9.58 9.62 19.01
C CYS A 311 -9.08 9.76 17.57
N ILE A 312 -9.14 8.68 16.79
CA ILE A 312 -8.84 8.67 15.35
C ILE A 312 -10.09 8.31 14.57
N PHE A 313 -10.46 9.16 13.61
CA PHE A 313 -11.48 8.88 12.61
C PHE A 313 -10.81 8.59 11.26
N SER A 314 -10.94 7.37 10.76
CA SER A 314 -10.45 6.96 9.44
C SER A 314 -11.61 6.89 8.46
N TYR A 315 -11.52 7.59 7.33
CA TYR A 315 -12.58 7.59 6.31
C TYR A 315 -12.10 7.82 4.88
N ASP A 316 -12.97 7.42 3.95
CA ASP A 316 -12.93 7.81 2.55
C ASP A 316 -14.30 8.44 2.19
N PRO A 317 -14.38 9.75 1.92
CA PRO A 317 -15.64 10.43 1.66
C PRO A 317 -16.30 9.99 0.34
N ASN A 318 -15.53 9.40 -0.58
CA ASN A 318 -16.02 8.95 -1.88
C ASN A 318 -16.53 7.49 -1.86
N GLN A 319 -16.04 6.67 -0.92
CA GLN A 319 -16.47 5.29 -0.69
C GLN A 319 -17.73 5.18 0.18
N VAL A 320 -18.84 5.68 -0.35
CA VAL A 320 -20.19 5.50 0.19
C VAL A 320 -20.99 4.55 -0.71
N LEU A 321 -21.72 3.62 -0.09
CA LEU A 321 -22.49 2.56 -0.74
C LEU A 321 -23.99 2.86 -0.76
N THR A 322 -24.50 3.51 0.28
CA THR A 322 -25.94 3.71 0.47
C THR A 322 -26.38 5.17 0.31
N THR A 323 -27.66 5.37 -0.01
CA THR A 323 -28.26 6.71 -0.05
C THR A 323 -28.26 7.39 1.32
N VAL A 324 -28.34 6.61 2.40
CA VAL A 324 -28.27 7.09 3.77
C VAL A 324 -26.87 7.62 4.08
N GLU A 325 -25.81 6.88 3.72
CA GLU A 325 -24.42 7.33 3.89
C GLU A 325 -24.16 8.66 3.16
N MET A 326 -24.60 8.76 1.89
CA MET A 326 -24.47 9.99 1.09
C MET A 326 -25.18 11.19 1.71
N ARG A 327 -26.38 10.97 2.28
CA ARG A 327 -27.16 12.02 2.93
C ARG A 327 -26.55 12.45 4.26
N ASN A 328 -26.09 11.47 5.04
CA ASN A 328 -25.60 11.71 6.39
C ASN A 328 -24.30 12.50 6.40
N LYS A 329 -23.45 12.37 5.37
CA LYS A 329 -22.18 13.11 5.24
C LYS A 329 -21.37 13.12 6.54
N VAL A 330 -21.27 11.96 7.19
CA VAL A 330 -20.63 11.81 8.52
C VAL A 330 -19.25 12.46 8.60
N PRO A 331 -18.34 12.29 7.61
CA PRO A 331 -17.05 12.96 7.66
C PRO A 331 -17.18 14.48 7.79
N LYS A 332 -18.14 15.10 7.09
CA LYS A 332 -18.38 16.54 7.17
C LYS A 332 -18.84 16.95 8.56
N ILE A 333 -19.72 16.18 9.19
CA ILE A 333 -20.19 16.44 10.56
C ILE A 333 -19.01 16.39 11.54
N ILE A 334 -18.16 15.37 11.45
CA ILE A 334 -16.96 15.23 12.28
C ILE A 334 -16.05 16.45 12.10
N GLU A 335 -15.76 16.83 10.85
CA GLU A 335 -14.93 18.00 10.54
C GLU A 335 -15.49 19.29 11.13
N THR A 336 -16.80 19.53 11.02
CA THR A 336 -17.43 20.77 11.50
C THR A 336 -17.59 20.82 13.01
N THR A 337 -17.91 19.69 13.65
CA THR A 337 -18.25 19.64 15.06
C THR A 337 -17.03 19.41 15.94
N LEU A 338 -16.13 18.50 15.55
CA LEU A 338 -14.99 18.10 16.35
C LEU A 338 -13.67 18.78 15.94
N LYS A 339 -13.63 19.41 14.76
CA LYS A 339 -12.45 20.12 14.23
C LYS A 339 -11.14 19.33 14.40
N PRO A 340 -11.07 18.08 13.89
CA PRO A 340 -9.92 17.22 14.08
C PRO A 340 -8.67 17.79 13.40
N VAL A 341 -7.49 17.42 13.90
CA VAL A 341 -6.25 17.58 13.13
C VAL A 341 -6.31 16.58 11.97
N LYS A 342 -6.33 17.11 10.75
CA LYS A 342 -6.58 16.34 9.52
C LYS A 342 -5.28 15.92 8.85
N TYR A 343 -5.22 14.65 8.48
CA TYR A 343 -4.14 14.00 7.77
C TYR A 343 -4.69 13.36 6.50
N GLU A 344 -4.35 13.93 5.35
CA GLU A 344 -4.84 13.46 4.04
C GLU A 344 -3.77 12.62 3.34
N LEU A 345 -4.09 11.36 3.04
CA LEU A 345 -3.28 10.44 2.27
C LEU A 345 -3.65 10.57 0.80
N THR A 346 -2.82 11.29 0.05
CA THR A 346 -3.04 11.61 -1.37
C THR A 346 -2.33 10.63 -2.31
N GLU A 347 -1.27 9.98 -1.85
CA GLU A 347 -0.49 9.05 -2.65
C GLU A 347 -1.10 7.64 -2.62
N VAL A 348 -1.49 7.15 -3.80
CA VAL A 348 -1.91 5.75 -3.97
C VAL A 348 -0.65 4.89 -4.08
N VAL A 349 -0.31 4.22 -2.98
CA VAL A 349 0.87 3.35 -2.88
C VAL A 349 0.63 2.01 -3.60
N ARG A 350 -0.64 1.60 -3.73
CA ARG A 350 -1.07 0.30 -4.28
C ARG A 350 -1.67 0.50 -5.66
N TYR A 351 -0.81 0.61 -6.68
CA TYR A 351 -1.22 1.23 -7.95
C TYR A 351 -0.76 0.44 -9.19
N ASN A 352 -1.68 -0.34 -9.78
CA ASN A 352 -1.55 -0.66 -11.20
C ASN A 352 -2.05 0.55 -12.01
N LYS A 353 -1.11 1.36 -12.54
CA LYS A 353 -1.41 2.59 -13.30
C LYS A 353 -2.42 2.35 -14.41
N GLU A 354 -2.26 1.20 -15.04
CA GLU A 354 -3.03 0.75 -16.17
C GLU A 354 -4.51 0.55 -15.80
N ILE A 355 -4.77 -0.27 -14.78
CA ILE A 355 -6.12 -0.58 -14.28
C ILE A 355 -6.81 0.69 -13.79
N HIS A 356 -6.11 1.56 -13.05
CA HIS A 356 -6.72 2.79 -12.54
C HIS A 356 -7.15 3.75 -13.64
N SER A 357 -6.29 3.92 -14.65
CA SER A 357 -6.60 4.72 -15.83
C SER A 357 -7.80 4.14 -16.60
N PHE A 358 -7.87 2.81 -16.75
CA PHE A 358 -9.04 2.12 -17.32
C PHE A 358 -10.31 2.44 -16.53
N ILE A 359 -10.27 2.32 -15.20
CA ILE A 359 -11.41 2.59 -14.31
C ILE A 359 -11.87 4.05 -14.45
N LYS A 360 -10.94 5.01 -14.51
CA LYS A 360 -11.27 6.42 -14.72
C LYS A 360 -12.00 6.64 -16.04
N LYS A 361 -11.45 6.15 -17.16
CA LYS A 361 -12.07 6.23 -18.48
C LYS A 361 -13.43 5.51 -18.53
N LEU A 362 -13.55 4.34 -17.90
CA LEU A 362 -14.80 3.59 -17.83
C LEU A 362 -15.92 4.39 -17.18
N PHE A 363 -15.64 5.14 -16.11
CA PHE A 363 -16.62 5.92 -15.37
C PHE A 363 -16.91 7.29 -16.01
N ASP A 364 -15.94 7.87 -16.71
CA ASP A 364 -16.09 9.13 -17.42
C ASP A 364 -15.25 9.11 -18.71
N LEU A 365 -15.94 8.94 -19.85
CA LEU A 365 -15.31 8.84 -21.16
C LEU A 365 -14.67 10.15 -21.62
N SER A 366 -14.95 11.26 -20.93
CA SER A 366 -14.31 12.56 -21.21
C SER A 366 -12.94 12.72 -20.55
N THR A 367 -12.55 11.78 -19.68
CA THR A 367 -11.26 11.82 -18.97
C THR A 367 -10.11 11.63 -19.94
N GLU A 368 -9.27 12.65 -20.08
CA GLU A 368 -7.98 12.54 -20.75
C GLU A 368 -7.02 11.69 -19.91
N VAL A 369 -6.54 10.60 -20.50
CA VAL A 369 -5.47 9.78 -19.92
C VAL A 369 -4.42 9.53 -21.00
N PRO A 370 -3.14 9.39 -20.64
CA PRO A 370 -2.08 9.08 -21.60
C PRO A 370 -2.42 7.81 -22.40
N VAL A 371 -1.99 7.78 -23.66
CA VAL A 371 -2.05 6.57 -24.48
C VAL A 371 -1.21 5.49 -23.78
N GLN A 372 -1.83 4.36 -23.48
CA GLN A 372 -1.18 3.24 -22.79
C GLN A 372 -1.87 1.92 -23.19
N GLN A 373 -1.13 0.82 -23.09
CA GLN A 373 -1.67 -0.51 -23.32
C GLN A 373 -2.36 -1.05 -22.07
N TYR A 374 -3.55 -1.65 -22.21
CA TYR A 374 -4.32 -2.21 -21.11
C TYR A 374 -4.09 -3.73 -20.93
N SER A 375 -2.83 -4.15 -20.79
CA SER A 375 -2.40 -5.56 -20.69
C SER A 375 -2.95 -6.36 -19.48
N ASN A 376 -3.29 -5.67 -18.40
CA ASN A 376 -3.80 -6.22 -17.15
C ASN A 376 -5.33 -6.15 -17.03
N VAL A 377 -6.00 -5.59 -18.04
CA VAL A 377 -7.47 -5.57 -18.14
C VAL A 377 -7.91 -6.53 -19.23
N SER A 378 -8.80 -7.44 -18.89
CA SER A 378 -9.40 -8.40 -19.83
C SER A 378 -10.92 -8.33 -19.75
N ILE A 379 -11.59 -8.68 -20.85
CA ILE A 379 -13.05 -8.54 -20.95
C ILE A 379 -13.69 -9.76 -21.59
N GLN A 380 -14.92 -10.07 -21.21
CA GLN A 380 -15.72 -11.13 -21.83
C GLN A 380 -17.18 -10.66 -21.95
N TYR A 381 -17.83 -11.01 -23.06
CA TYR A 381 -19.26 -10.71 -23.27
C TYR A 381 -20.10 -11.98 -23.21
N PHE A 382 -21.29 -11.88 -22.60
CA PHE A 382 -22.32 -12.93 -22.62
C PHE A 382 -23.69 -12.32 -22.89
N SER A 383 -24.49 -12.98 -23.74
CA SER A 383 -25.91 -12.70 -23.92
C SER A 383 -26.81 -13.45 -22.93
N SER A 384 -26.28 -14.48 -22.24
CA SER A 384 -27.02 -15.35 -21.32
C SER A 384 -26.56 -15.20 -19.87
N ILE A 385 -27.51 -14.99 -18.96
CA ILE A 385 -27.25 -14.99 -17.51
C ILE A 385 -26.72 -16.36 -17.06
N GLN A 386 -27.27 -17.45 -17.57
CA GLN A 386 -26.83 -18.80 -17.16
C GLN A 386 -25.39 -19.11 -17.60
N ALA A 387 -25.02 -18.70 -18.81
CA ALA A 387 -23.64 -18.81 -19.29
C ALA A 387 -22.70 -17.94 -18.44
N THR A 388 -23.13 -16.73 -18.10
CA THR A 388 -22.39 -15.82 -17.19
C THR A 388 -22.13 -16.51 -15.85
N LYS A 389 -23.16 -17.06 -15.20
CA LYS A 389 -23.02 -17.75 -13.91
C LYS A 389 -21.99 -18.89 -13.98
N SER A 390 -22.08 -19.71 -15.01
CA SER A 390 -21.18 -20.84 -15.22
C SER A 390 -19.72 -20.39 -15.42
N TYR A 391 -19.51 -19.32 -16.18
CA TYR A 391 -18.19 -18.74 -16.41
C TYR A 391 -17.60 -18.08 -15.17
N LEU A 392 -18.41 -17.35 -14.39
CA LEU A 392 -17.97 -16.80 -13.10
C LEU A 392 -17.54 -17.89 -12.13
N TYR A 393 -18.26 -19.02 -12.10
CA TYR A 393 -17.87 -20.18 -11.30
C TYR A 393 -16.54 -20.78 -11.77
N PHE A 394 -16.32 -20.91 -13.08
CA PHE A 394 -15.03 -21.34 -13.62
C PHE A 394 -13.88 -20.41 -13.18
N LEU A 395 -14.06 -19.09 -13.26
CA LEU A 395 -13.04 -18.12 -12.82
C LEU A 395 -12.74 -18.24 -11.32
N GLN A 396 -13.75 -18.52 -10.49
CA GLN A 396 -13.56 -18.78 -9.06
C GLN A 396 -12.66 -19.99 -8.81
N GLN A 397 -12.90 -21.10 -9.53
CA GLN A 397 -12.06 -22.29 -9.43
C GLN A 397 -10.61 -22.01 -9.92
N ALA A 398 -10.46 -21.10 -10.88
CA ALA A 398 -9.16 -20.62 -11.35
C ALA A 398 -8.50 -19.59 -10.41
N GLY A 399 -9.04 -19.36 -9.22
CA GLY A 399 -8.45 -18.48 -8.19
C GLY A 399 -8.78 -16.99 -8.34
N TRP A 400 -9.69 -16.62 -9.25
CA TRP A 400 -10.13 -15.23 -9.37
C TRP A 400 -11.14 -14.88 -8.28
N LYS A 401 -11.02 -13.66 -7.73
CA LYS A 401 -12.01 -13.13 -6.79
C LYS A 401 -13.16 -12.50 -7.54
N VAL A 402 -14.30 -13.19 -7.58
CA VAL A 402 -15.54 -12.65 -8.15
C VAL A 402 -16.26 -11.81 -7.10
N ILE A 403 -16.42 -10.51 -7.39
CA ILE A 403 -17.10 -9.55 -6.52
C ILE A 403 -18.42 -9.14 -7.16
N ASP A 404 -19.53 -9.61 -6.59
CA ASP A 404 -20.88 -9.29 -7.04
C ASP A 404 -21.48 -8.10 -6.27
N PHE A 405 -22.58 -7.56 -6.76
CA PHE A 405 -23.32 -6.48 -6.12
C PHE A 405 -23.92 -6.91 -4.76
N THR A 406 -24.34 -5.94 -3.97
CA THR A 406 -25.13 -6.17 -2.75
C THR A 406 -26.53 -5.57 -2.95
N PRO A 407 -27.63 -6.35 -2.89
CA PRO A 407 -27.67 -7.82 -2.86
C PRO A 407 -27.10 -8.44 -4.15
N SER A 408 -26.69 -9.71 -4.06
CA SER A 408 -26.10 -10.46 -5.18
C SER A 408 -27.10 -10.61 -6.32
N ARG A 409 -26.62 -10.51 -7.56
CA ARG A 409 -27.41 -10.62 -8.80
C ARG A 409 -27.07 -11.87 -9.60
N PHE A 410 -25.82 -12.34 -9.50
CA PHE A 410 -25.28 -13.40 -10.34
C PHE A 410 -24.85 -14.64 -9.55
N ILE A 411 -24.63 -14.51 -8.25
CA ILE A 411 -24.09 -15.60 -7.43
C ILE A 411 -25.15 -16.09 -6.45
N ASP A 412 -25.48 -17.38 -6.50
CA ASP A 412 -26.25 -18.01 -5.44
C ASP A 412 -25.39 -18.22 -4.20
N ARG A 413 -25.78 -17.59 -3.08
CA ARG A 413 -25.21 -17.89 -1.77
C ARG A 413 -25.79 -19.23 -1.30
N SER A 414 -25.19 -20.34 -1.71
CA SER A 414 -25.51 -21.62 -1.06
C SER A 414 -25.18 -21.52 0.44
N ASN A 415 -26.03 -22.09 1.30
CA ASN A 415 -25.97 -21.97 2.76
C ASN A 415 -24.70 -22.53 3.45
N ASN A 416 -23.70 -23.00 2.70
CA ASN A 416 -22.48 -23.55 3.27
C ASN A 416 -21.42 -22.45 3.43
N GLN A 417 -21.29 -21.98 4.67
CA GLN A 417 -20.40 -20.91 5.14
C GLN A 417 -18.91 -21.25 5.04
N SER A 418 -18.52 -22.40 4.48
CA SER A 418 -17.17 -22.95 4.60
C SER A 418 -16.23 -22.61 3.43
N ASN A 419 -16.68 -21.97 2.34
CA ASN A 419 -15.74 -21.37 1.36
C ASN A 419 -16.37 -20.29 0.44
N PRO A 420 -16.25 -18.98 0.74
CA PRO A 420 -16.87 -17.92 -0.07
C PRO A 420 -15.90 -17.43 -1.16
N LEU A 421 -15.68 -18.25 -2.19
CA LEU A 421 -14.96 -17.79 -3.39
C LEU A 421 -15.69 -16.59 -4.04
N ALA A 422 -17.02 -16.59 -3.94
CA ALA A 422 -17.89 -15.45 -4.23
C ALA A 422 -18.11 -14.53 -3.02
N VAL A 423 -18.01 -13.22 -3.23
CA VAL A 423 -18.26 -12.19 -2.20
C VAL A 423 -19.08 -11.05 -2.78
N THR A 424 -19.77 -10.32 -1.92
CA THR A 424 -20.50 -9.12 -2.33
C THR A 424 -19.69 -7.87 -2.02
N THR A 425 -20.02 -6.74 -2.67
CA THR A 425 -19.40 -5.43 -2.41
C THR A 425 -19.28 -5.11 -0.92
N ALA A 426 -20.30 -5.44 -0.12
CA ALA A 426 -20.30 -5.17 1.31
C ALA A 426 -19.35 -6.05 2.13
N ASP A 427 -18.92 -7.21 1.61
CA ASP A 427 -18.07 -8.16 2.34
C ASP A 427 -16.56 -7.86 2.12
N VAL A 428 -16.20 -7.22 1.00
CA VAL A 428 -14.81 -6.92 0.60
C VAL A 428 -14.35 -5.52 0.96
N ILE A 429 -15.11 -4.82 1.81
CA ILE A 429 -14.77 -3.47 2.23
C ILE A 429 -13.40 -3.47 2.92
N GLY A 430 -12.53 -2.58 2.47
CA GLY A 430 -11.16 -2.44 2.98
C GLY A 430 -10.19 -3.54 2.52
N GLN A 431 -10.63 -4.49 1.70
CA GLN A 431 -9.78 -5.56 1.15
C GLN A 431 -9.37 -5.27 -0.30
N GLU A 432 -8.32 -5.92 -0.79
CA GLU A 432 -7.84 -5.88 -2.18
C GLU A 432 -7.43 -7.29 -2.63
N PHE A 433 -7.46 -7.60 -3.92
CA PHE A 433 -7.14 -8.93 -4.45
C PHE A 433 -6.31 -8.82 -5.72
N ASP A 434 -5.42 -9.78 -5.96
CA ASP A 434 -4.56 -9.77 -7.15
C ASP A 434 -5.35 -9.90 -8.44
N TYR A 435 -6.36 -10.78 -8.45
CA TYR A 435 -7.19 -11.06 -9.60
C TYR A 435 -8.66 -10.83 -9.25
N VAL A 436 -9.28 -9.83 -9.87
CA VAL A 436 -10.67 -9.45 -9.59
C VAL A 436 -11.54 -9.58 -10.84
N VAL A 437 -12.74 -10.13 -10.64
CA VAL A 437 -13.79 -10.17 -11.66
C VAL A 437 -14.98 -9.34 -11.20
N ALA A 438 -15.48 -8.48 -12.09
CA ALA A 438 -16.71 -7.72 -11.87
C ALA A 438 -17.64 -7.80 -13.08
N VAL A 439 -18.94 -7.70 -12.82
CA VAL A 439 -19.98 -7.80 -13.85
C VAL A 439 -20.57 -6.42 -14.15
N ILE A 440 -20.73 -6.11 -15.43
CA ILE A 440 -21.50 -4.95 -15.91
C ILE A 440 -22.67 -5.47 -16.73
N ASP A 441 -23.87 -5.34 -16.20
CA ASP A 441 -25.10 -5.82 -16.83
C ASP A 441 -25.82 -4.72 -17.64
N ASP A 442 -26.98 -5.08 -18.21
CA ASP A 442 -27.83 -4.20 -19.01
C ASP A 442 -28.50 -3.04 -18.24
N SER A 443 -28.33 -3.01 -16.91
CA SER A 443 -28.73 -1.86 -16.10
C SER A 443 -27.80 -0.67 -16.29
N PHE A 444 -26.57 -0.86 -16.76
CA PHE A 444 -25.61 0.22 -16.94
C PHE A 444 -25.74 0.92 -18.30
N TYR A 445 -25.49 2.23 -18.34
CA TYR A 445 -25.50 3.03 -19.57
C TYR A 445 -24.65 4.29 -19.41
N TYR A 446 -24.28 4.93 -20.51
CA TYR A 446 -23.63 6.25 -20.48
C TYR A 446 -24.66 7.36 -20.64
N LYS A 447 -24.57 8.37 -19.76
CA LYS A 447 -25.35 9.61 -19.87
C LYS A 447 -24.83 10.49 -21.00
N PRO A 448 -25.60 11.50 -21.45
CA PRO A 448 -25.13 12.49 -22.45
C PRO A 448 -23.84 13.20 -22.05
N ASN A 449 -23.59 13.37 -20.76
CA ASN A 449 -22.35 13.96 -20.23
C ASN A 449 -21.19 12.95 -20.13
N HIS A 450 -21.23 11.84 -20.87
CA HIS A 450 -20.18 10.82 -20.96
C HIS A 450 -19.89 10.03 -19.66
N LYS A 451 -20.70 10.20 -18.61
CA LYS A 451 -20.54 9.48 -17.34
C LYS A 451 -21.34 8.19 -17.30
N LEU A 452 -20.72 7.14 -16.77
CA LEU A 452 -21.38 5.86 -16.53
C LEU A 452 -22.47 6.02 -15.45
N ALA A 453 -23.64 5.48 -15.74
CA ALA A 453 -24.81 5.50 -14.89
C ALA A 453 -25.45 4.11 -14.85
N ALA A 454 -26.36 3.89 -13.90
CA ALA A 454 -27.17 2.70 -13.82
C ALA A 454 -28.65 3.08 -13.77
N LYS A 455 -29.48 2.35 -14.52
CA LYS A 455 -30.92 2.41 -14.47
C LYS A 455 -31.36 1.94 -13.08
N MET A 456 -32.18 2.75 -12.42
CA MET A 456 -32.70 2.43 -11.09
C MET A 456 -34.17 2.07 -11.25
N ASN A 457 -34.50 0.78 -11.08
CA ASN A 457 -35.88 0.29 -11.18
C ASN A 457 -36.77 0.76 -10.01
N PHE A 458 -36.18 1.42 -9.00
CA PHE A 458 -36.88 1.91 -7.81
C PHE A 458 -36.70 3.42 -7.67
N LYS A 459 -37.74 4.14 -7.24
CA LYS A 459 -37.70 5.59 -7.00
C LYS A 459 -36.63 6.02 -5.96
N LYS A 460 -36.22 5.12 -5.05
CA LYS A 460 -35.18 5.35 -4.02
C LYS A 460 -34.45 4.04 -3.65
N PRO A 461 -33.48 3.55 -4.43
CA PRO A 461 -32.75 2.34 -4.07
C PRO A 461 -31.82 2.60 -2.89
N TYR A 462 -31.70 1.60 -2.01
CA TYR A 462 -30.84 1.67 -0.84
C TYR A 462 -29.35 1.75 -1.24
N TYR A 463 -28.90 0.88 -2.15
CA TYR A 463 -27.55 0.88 -2.71
C TYR A 463 -27.46 1.57 -4.07
N GLN A 464 -26.29 2.17 -4.36
CA GLN A 464 -25.99 2.80 -5.65
C GLN A 464 -25.16 1.86 -6.55
N PRO A 465 -25.71 1.34 -7.67
CA PRO A 465 -24.99 0.36 -8.50
C PRO A 465 -23.67 0.87 -9.08
N THR A 466 -23.60 2.12 -9.49
CA THR A 466 -22.34 2.72 -10.00
C THR A 466 -21.26 2.80 -8.91
N LYS A 467 -21.63 3.15 -7.67
CA LYS A 467 -20.70 3.17 -6.53
C LYS A 467 -20.24 1.76 -6.15
N MET A 468 -21.13 0.78 -6.20
CA MET A 468 -20.77 -0.62 -5.99
C MET A 468 -19.81 -1.12 -7.07
N LEU A 469 -20.09 -0.85 -8.34
CA LEU A 469 -19.21 -1.23 -9.45
C LEU A 469 -17.82 -0.62 -9.27
N TYR A 470 -17.75 0.68 -8.95
CA TYR A 470 -16.48 1.36 -8.69
C TYR A 470 -15.72 0.69 -7.55
N GLN A 471 -16.41 0.37 -6.45
CA GLN A 471 -15.81 -0.31 -5.30
C GLN A 471 -15.44 -1.76 -5.57
N ASN A 472 -16.05 -2.44 -6.53
CA ASN A 472 -15.69 -3.81 -6.90
C ASN A 472 -14.41 -3.80 -7.74
N ILE A 473 -14.36 -3.00 -8.80
CA ILE A 473 -13.23 -3.00 -9.74
C ILE A 473 -11.97 -2.34 -9.17
N SER A 474 -12.09 -1.39 -8.24
CA SER A 474 -10.95 -0.75 -7.58
C SER A 474 -10.21 -1.66 -6.58
N ARG A 475 -10.68 -2.89 -6.38
CA ARG A 475 -10.06 -3.89 -5.50
C ARG A 475 -8.95 -4.67 -6.20
N ALA A 476 -8.83 -4.53 -7.52
CA ALA A 476 -7.86 -5.27 -8.33
C ALA A 476 -6.44 -4.72 -8.15
N ARG A 477 -5.48 -5.57 -7.76
CA ARG A 477 -4.05 -5.21 -7.66
C ARG A 477 -3.26 -5.55 -8.91
N LYS A 478 -3.40 -6.77 -9.43
CA LYS A 478 -2.60 -7.26 -10.58
C LYS A 478 -3.42 -7.28 -11.87
N LYS A 479 -4.57 -7.96 -11.89
CA LYS A 479 -5.43 -8.06 -13.09
C LYS A 479 -6.91 -7.82 -12.78
N LEU A 480 -7.57 -7.15 -13.72
CA LEU A 480 -9.02 -6.92 -13.72
C LEU A 480 -9.66 -7.66 -14.90
N HIS A 481 -10.70 -8.45 -14.62
CA HIS A 481 -11.54 -9.07 -15.64
C HIS A 481 -12.95 -8.51 -15.57
N VAL A 482 -13.44 -7.91 -16.65
CA VAL A 482 -14.79 -7.33 -16.72
C VAL A 482 -15.69 -8.21 -17.58
N VAL A 483 -16.75 -8.72 -16.97
CA VAL A 483 -17.76 -9.52 -17.67
C VAL A 483 -18.95 -8.62 -18.02
N VAL A 484 -19.20 -8.40 -19.30
CA VAL A 484 -20.31 -7.60 -19.80
C VAL A 484 -21.48 -8.50 -20.18
N VAL A 485 -22.63 -8.28 -19.57
CA VAL A 485 -23.82 -9.14 -19.74
C VAL A 485 -24.93 -8.37 -20.42
N ASN A 486 -25.33 -8.82 -21.60
CA ASN A 486 -26.45 -8.27 -22.36
C ASN A 486 -26.36 -6.74 -22.61
N ASN A 487 -25.15 -6.15 -22.60
CA ASN A 487 -24.96 -4.70 -22.73
C ASN A 487 -23.98 -4.34 -23.85
N LEU A 488 -24.50 -4.32 -25.09
CA LEU A 488 -23.70 -4.01 -26.28
C LEU A 488 -23.15 -2.57 -26.28
N ILE A 489 -23.90 -1.63 -25.71
CA ILE A 489 -23.50 -0.21 -25.65
C ILE A 489 -22.26 -0.04 -24.79
N VAL A 490 -22.27 -0.61 -23.57
CA VAL A 490 -21.10 -0.51 -22.69
C VAL A 490 -19.94 -1.33 -23.24
N MET A 491 -20.20 -2.48 -23.87
CA MET A 491 -19.16 -3.27 -24.53
C MET A 491 -18.42 -2.48 -25.62
N ASP A 492 -19.14 -1.77 -26.50
CA ASP A 492 -18.54 -0.91 -27.54
C ASP A 492 -17.63 0.17 -26.93
N LYS A 493 -18.07 0.82 -25.84
CA LYS A 493 -17.26 1.84 -25.16
C LYS A 493 -16.02 1.27 -24.51
N ILE A 494 -16.13 0.10 -23.88
CA ILE A 494 -14.98 -0.60 -23.29
C ILE A 494 -13.96 -0.97 -24.38
N LEU A 495 -14.39 -1.51 -25.51
CA LEU A 495 -13.49 -1.82 -26.63
C LEU A 495 -12.75 -0.58 -27.15
N LYS A 496 -13.44 0.56 -27.25
CA LYS A 496 -12.81 1.84 -27.62
C LYS A 496 -11.77 2.29 -26.60
N ILE A 497 -12.06 2.16 -25.29
CA ILE A 497 -11.09 2.47 -24.24
C ILE A 497 -9.82 1.61 -24.40
N LEU A 498 -9.98 0.31 -24.66
CA LEU A 498 -8.86 -0.63 -24.75
C LEU A 498 -7.99 -0.43 -26.01
N ASN A 499 -8.59 0.02 -27.11
CA ASN A 499 -7.92 0.17 -28.40
C ASN A 499 -7.25 1.54 -28.62
N GLY A 500 -7.47 2.51 -27.72
CA GLY A 500 -6.91 3.87 -27.81
C GLY A 500 -7.94 4.90 -28.20
#